data_AF-A0A9N8WG09-F1
#
_entry.id   AF-A0A9N8WG09-F1
#
_cell.length_a   1.000
_cell.length_b   1.000
_cell.length_c   1.000
_cell.angle_alpha   90.00
_cell.angle_beta   90.00
_cell.angle_gamma   90.00
#
_symmetry.space_group_name_H-M   'P 1'
#
loop_
_entity.id
_entity.type
_entity.pdbx_description
1 polymer ?
#
loop_
_entity_poly.entity_id
_entity_poly.type
_entity_poly.pdbx_seq_one_letter_code
_entity_poly.pdbx_strand_id
1 'polypeptide(L)'
;MSNNTEVLPASMFTLLPESLRNSSLYQIEEFIKIHQEQINQTTIFIYTTNHVFYLMILYFSAKIIERALKKYSPDMSIEHLRNCTTYILEIFVTTVGLCILLAMYNLIINKEISLRDYKLGQVVALLICDLYIFELLYRTTMRRPLIAHHLTTMVMMSLSIYVIVSGGLTVYPHAILLLFQATTEQSTFLGLLFYRIKPKYASDVLLFSSIQVFIVKVGTLAWCFVFWAQDMLPNKDHLKICDGWNVIFPIGAFILFLTQLWATYVVYKIAKRSYRKHQQQLTDLDTVLPHSEYRDSATTIAFNFEKRHSKKISDDDSFDSVDELSGMLQDDVLKKDYAEVEYFEIKTAGNVYKPHHKYMRSEVRLTNGSD
;
A
#
# COMPACT_ATOMS: atom_id res chain seq x y z
N MET A 1 22.73 -42.97 -21.06
CA MET A 1 22.44 -42.22 -19.83
C MET A 1 21.75 -43.17 -18.87
N SER A 2 22.47 -43.63 -17.85
CA SER A 2 21.96 -44.53 -16.81
C SER A 2 21.11 -43.68 -15.85
N ASN A 3 19.82 -43.99 -15.73
CA ASN A 3 18.96 -43.44 -14.67
C ASN A 3 19.40 -44.05 -13.33
N ASN A 4 20.43 -43.47 -12.72
CA ASN A 4 20.74 -43.72 -11.32
C ASN A 4 19.62 -43.10 -10.48
N THR A 5 18.58 -43.89 -10.24
CA THR A 5 17.59 -43.62 -9.20
C THR A 5 18.29 -43.93 -7.89
N GLU A 6 19.01 -42.96 -7.33
CA GLU A 6 19.43 -43.02 -5.94
C GLU A 6 18.17 -43.10 -5.09
N VAL A 7 17.86 -44.30 -4.62
CA VAL A 7 16.78 -44.55 -3.68
C VAL A 7 17.20 -43.91 -2.37
N LEU A 8 16.53 -42.82 -1.99
CA LEU A 8 16.70 -42.17 -0.70
C LEU A 8 16.65 -43.23 0.41
N PRO A 9 17.58 -43.19 1.40
CA PRO A 9 17.63 -44.19 2.46
C PRO A 9 16.27 -44.27 3.18
N ALA A 10 15.78 -45.49 3.44
CA ALA A 10 14.48 -45.72 4.08
C ALA A 10 14.34 -45.01 5.45
N SER A 11 15.45 -44.76 6.14
CA SER A 11 15.48 -43.96 7.38
C SER A 11 15.06 -42.51 7.17
N MET A 12 15.31 -41.93 5.99
CA MET A 12 14.93 -40.55 5.67
C MET A 12 13.41 -40.42 5.45
N PHE A 13 12.76 -41.49 4.96
CA PHE A 13 11.30 -41.55 4.82
C PHE A 13 10.54 -41.53 6.15
N THR A 14 11.16 -42.01 7.24
CA THR A 14 10.53 -41.96 8.57
C THR A 14 10.53 -40.57 9.21
N LEU A 15 11.37 -39.65 8.70
CA LEU A 15 11.47 -38.27 9.16
C LEU A 15 10.67 -37.28 8.30
N LEU A 16 10.14 -37.74 7.15
CA LEU A 16 9.33 -36.91 6.27
C LEU A 16 7.95 -36.66 6.89
N PRO A 17 7.51 -35.39 6.98
CA PRO A 17 6.13 -35.05 7.31
C PRO A 17 5.16 -35.89 6.47
N GLU A 18 4.09 -36.36 7.10
CA GLU A 18 3.08 -37.22 6.46
C GLU A 18 2.44 -36.53 5.23
N SER A 19 2.36 -35.20 5.26
CA SER A 19 1.95 -34.34 4.13
C SER A 19 2.81 -34.49 2.88
N LEU A 20 4.07 -34.92 3.01
CA LEU A 20 5.00 -35.13 1.88
C LEU A 20 5.03 -36.59 1.39
N ARG A 21 4.30 -37.52 2.04
CA ARG A 21 4.29 -38.94 1.58
C ARG A 21 3.61 -39.13 0.23
N ASN A 22 2.69 -38.23 -0.13
CA ASN A 22 2.01 -38.23 -1.43
C ASN A 22 2.63 -37.23 -2.43
N SER A 23 3.70 -36.53 -2.03
CA SER A 23 4.40 -35.56 -2.89
C SER A 23 5.31 -36.25 -3.89
N SER A 24 5.61 -35.57 -4.99
CA SER A 24 6.58 -36.07 -5.97
C SER A 24 7.98 -36.16 -5.36
N LEU A 25 8.83 -37.08 -5.85
CA LEU A 25 10.23 -37.21 -5.40
C LEU A 25 10.99 -35.89 -5.49
N TYR A 26 10.71 -35.08 -6.52
CA TYR A 26 11.27 -33.74 -6.69
C TYR A 26 10.90 -32.81 -5.51
N GLN A 27 9.64 -32.78 -5.08
CA GLN A 27 9.21 -31.96 -3.93
C GLN A 27 9.86 -32.42 -2.62
N ILE A 28 10.04 -33.72 -2.45
CA ILE A 28 10.74 -34.29 -1.29
C ILE A 28 12.22 -33.85 -1.29
N GLU A 29 12.90 -33.93 -2.44
CA GLU A 29 14.30 -33.49 -2.56
C GLU A 29 14.46 -31.99 -2.27
N GLU A 30 13.58 -31.15 -2.84
CA GLU A 30 13.58 -29.71 -2.58
C GLU A 30 13.28 -29.39 -1.10
N PHE A 31 12.35 -30.13 -0.47
CA PHE A 31 12.09 -30.00 0.96
C PHE A 31 13.32 -30.34 1.80
N ILE A 32 14.02 -31.43 1.48
CA ILE A 32 15.26 -31.80 2.17
C ILE A 32 16.31 -30.69 2.02
N LYS A 33 16.47 -30.11 0.83
CA LYS A 33 17.40 -28.99 0.61
C LYS A 33 17.03 -27.78 1.47
N ILE A 34 15.74 -27.40 1.51
CA ILE A 34 15.25 -26.30 2.35
C ILE A 34 15.57 -26.57 3.82
N HIS A 35 15.28 -27.78 4.31
CA HIS A 35 15.50 -28.13 5.71
C HIS A 35 16.99 -28.20 6.08
N GLN A 36 17.84 -28.75 5.21
CA GLN A 36 19.29 -28.77 5.40
C GLN A 36 19.87 -27.36 5.45
N GLU A 37 19.42 -26.46 4.59
CA GLU A 37 19.86 -25.07 4.60
C GLU A 37 19.40 -24.33 5.87
N GLN A 38 18.21 -24.63 6.37
CA GLN A 38 17.70 -24.09 7.64
C GLN A 38 18.52 -24.55 8.85
N ILE A 39 18.88 -25.84 8.94
CA ILE A 39 19.72 -26.37 10.04
C ILE A 39 21.08 -25.63 10.09
N ASN A 40 21.60 -25.21 8.94
CA ASN A 40 22.86 -24.48 8.85
C ASN A 40 22.75 -23.00 9.22
N GLN A 41 21.53 -22.42 9.27
CA GLN A 41 21.30 -21.04 9.71
C GLN A 41 21.23 -20.96 11.26
N THR A 42 22.33 -21.29 11.93
CA THR A 42 22.44 -21.36 13.41
C THR A 42 22.58 -20.01 14.13
N THR A 43 22.42 -18.87 13.44
CA THR A 43 22.61 -17.55 14.07
C THR A 43 21.29 -16.93 14.54
N ILE A 44 21.18 -16.80 15.86
CA ILE A 44 20.04 -16.30 16.65
C ILE A 44 19.51 -14.91 16.18
N PHE A 45 18.53 -14.94 15.28
CA PHE A 45 17.11 -14.59 15.44
C PHE A 45 16.61 -13.24 16.03
N ILE A 46 17.41 -12.23 16.37
CA ILE A 46 16.82 -10.94 16.82
C ILE A 46 17.03 -9.74 15.88
N TYR A 47 18.12 -9.63 15.13
CA TYR A 47 18.20 -8.75 13.97
C TYR A 47 19.29 -9.31 13.06
N THR A 48 18.92 -10.01 11.98
CA THR A 48 19.93 -10.44 11.02
C THR A 48 20.65 -9.20 10.49
N THR A 49 21.97 -9.27 10.29
CA THR A 49 22.78 -8.16 9.75
C THR A 49 22.15 -7.57 8.47
N ASN A 50 21.43 -8.40 7.73
CA ASN A 50 20.67 -8.02 6.54
C ASN A 50 19.57 -6.99 6.83
N HIS A 51 18.79 -7.13 7.92
CA HIS A 51 17.76 -6.16 8.30
C HIS A 51 18.37 -4.79 8.61
N VAL A 52 19.43 -4.76 9.43
CA VAL A 52 20.11 -3.51 9.80
C VAL A 52 20.67 -2.82 8.55
N PHE A 53 21.35 -3.59 7.69
CA PHE A 53 21.91 -3.07 6.46
C PHE A 53 20.84 -2.55 5.50
N TYR A 54 19.72 -3.27 5.35
CA TYR A 54 18.64 -2.85 4.50
C TYR A 54 17.90 -1.62 5.04
N LEU A 55 17.67 -1.51 6.35
CA LEU A 55 17.15 -0.29 6.98
C LEU A 55 18.07 0.91 6.76
N MET A 56 19.40 0.71 6.78
CA MET A 56 20.36 1.77 6.42
C MET A 56 20.21 2.20 4.96
N ILE A 57 20.03 1.25 4.03
CA ILE A 57 19.77 1.55 2.62
C ILE A 57 18.48 2.35 2.45
N LEU A 58 17.39 1.94 3.11
CA LEU A 58 16.11 2.65 3.08
C LEU A 58 16.27 4.08 3.62
N TYR A 59 16.96 4.24 4.75
CA TYR A 59 17.21 5.55 5.33
C TYR A 59 18.03 6.46 4.41
N PHE A 60 19.12 5.94 3.82
CA PHE A 60 19.94 6.71 2.88
C PHE A 60 19.15 7.10 1.63
N SER A 61 18.37 6.16 1.09
CA SER A 61 17.47 6.40 -0.06
C SER A 61 16.44 7.48 0.26
N ALA A 62 15.84 7.43 1.46
CA ALA A 62 14.92 8.45 1.94
C ALA A 62 15.58 9.84 1.96
N LYS A 63 16.83 9.96 2.42
CA LYS A 63 17.56 11.23 2.43
C LYS A 63 17.88 11.75 1.03
N ILE A 64 18.15 10.88 0.07
CA ILE A 64 18.29 11.29 -1.34
C ILE A 64 16.95 11.83 -1.86
N ILE A 65 15.86 11.11 -1.63
CA ILE A 65 14.51 11.50 -2.08
C ILE A 65 14.07 12.81 -1.42
N GLU A 66 14.28 13.00 -0.12
CA GLU A 66 13.99 14.26 0.59
C GLU A 66 14.72 15.45 -0.05
N ARG A 67 16.00 15.29 -0.38
CA ARG A 67 16.79 16.35 -1.03
C ARG A 67 16.25 16.66 -2.42
N ALA A 68 15.88 15.64 -3.18
CA ALA A 68 15.27 15.82 -4.50
C ALA A 68 13.92 16.54 -4.38
N LEU A 69 13.02 16.07 -3.50
CA LEU A 69 11.71 16.67 -3.28
C LEU A 69 11.79 18.12 -2.81
N LYS A 70 12.67 18.44 -1.85
CA LYS A 70 12.92 19.83 -1.42
C LYS A 70 13.40 20.73 -2.54
N LYS A 71 14.16 20.19 -3.51
CA LYS A 71 14.60 20.94 -4.69
C LYS A 71 13.43 21.23 -5.64
N TYR A 72 12.48 20.31 -5.78
CA TYR A 72 11.33 20.46 -6.66
C TYR A 72 10.16 21.23 -6.02
N SER A 73 10.02 21.18 -4.71
CA SER A 73 8.96 21.84 -3.92
C SER A 73 9.54 22.29 -2.58
N PRO A 74 10.17 23.48 -2.53
CA PRO A 74 10.90 23.96 -1.35
C PRO A 74 10.00 24.28 -0.16
N ASP A 75 8.75 24.65 -0.42
CA ASP A 75 7.79 25.10 0.60
C ASP A 75 7.04 23.95 1.30
N MET A 76 7.41 22.70 1.00
CA MET A 76 6.75 21.53 1.58
C MET A 76 7.07 21.39 3.08
N SER A 77 6.02 21.30 3.90
CA SER A 77 6.16 21.00 5.33
C SER A 77 6.92 19.69 5.55
N ILE A 78 7.66 19.59 6.67
CA ILE A 78 8.48 18.40 6.97
C ILE A 78 7.62 17.13 7.01
N GLU A 79 6.39 17.23 7.52
CA GLU A 79 5.44 16.11 7.56
C GLU A 79 5.03 15.68 6.15
N HIS A 80 4.67 16.62 5.28
CA HIS A 80 4.33 16.32 3.88
C HIS A 80 5.51 15.74 3.11
N LEU A 81 6.71 16.29 3.32
CA LEU A 81 7.94 15.81 2.69
C LEU A 81 8.24 14.36 3.06
N ARG A 82 8.13 14.01 4.35
CA ARG A 82 8.37 12.64 4.81
C ARG A 82 7.32 11.68 4.26
N ASN A 83 6.04 12.07 4.24
CA ASN A 83 4.97 11.27 3.63
C ASN A 83 5.22 11.04 2.12
N CYS A 84 5.57 12.07 1.37
CA CYS A 84 5.92 11.93 -0.05
C CYS A 84 7.14 11.03 -0.26
N THR A 85 8.14 11.15 0.61
CA THR A 85 9.35 10.31 0.59
C THR A 85 9.00 8.84 0.81
N THR A 86 8.15 8.54 1.80
CA THR A 86 7.72 7.16 2.06
C THR A 86 6.92 6.60 0.89
N TYR A 87 5.99 7.36 0.30
CA TYR A 87 5.24 6.88 -0.88
C TYR A 87 6.15 6.50 -2.05
N ILE A 88 7.20 7.28 -2.32
CA ILE A 88 8.14 6.97 -3.41
C ILE A 88 8.91 5.67 -3.09
N LEU A 89 9.38 5.51 -1.84
CA LEU A 89 10.04 4.28 -1.41
C LEU A 89 9.10 3.08 -1.48
N GLU A 90 7.85 3.23 -1.03
CA GLU A 90 6.84 2.18 -1.08
C GLU A 90 6.54 1.77 -2.51
N ILE A 91 6.35 2.71 -3.44
CA ILE A 91 6.17 2.40 -4.86
C ILE A 91 7.36 1.57 -5.35
N PHE A 92 8.59 2.02 -5.11
CA PHE A 92 9.78 1.33 -5.61
C PHE A 92 9.95 -0.07 -5.02
N VAL A 93 9.94 -0.19 -3.69
CA VAL A 93 10.20 -1.46 -2.99
C VAL A 93 9.08 -2.46 -3.22
N THR A 94 7.81 -2.03 -3.15
CA THR A 94 6.68 -2.93 -3.40
C THR A 94 6.60 -3.34 -4.87
N THR A 95 6.98 -2.49 -5.84
CA THR A 95 7.10 -2.91 -7.25
C THR A 95 8.16 -3.98 -7.43
N VAL A 96 9.35 -3.82 -6.83
CA VAL A 96 10.40 -4.86 -6.90
C VAL A 96 9.90 -6.16 -6.26
N GLY A 97 9.26 -6.08 -5.09
CA GLY A 97 8.65 -7.23 -4.42
C GLY A 97 7.59 -7.92 -5.29
N LEU A 98 6.71 -7.14 -5.92
CA LEU A 98 5.67 -7.66 -6.82
C LEU A 98 6.28 -8.37 -8.03
N CYS A 99 7.32 -7.81 -8.65
CA CYS A 99 8.00 -8.46 -9.77
C CYS A 99 8.61 -9.81 -9.38
N ILE A 100 9.20 -9.90 -8.18
CA ILE A 100 9.75 -11.16 -7.67
C ILE A 100 8.62 -12.17 -7.42
N LEU A 101 7.51 -11.75 -6.80
CA LEU A 101 6.36 -12.63 -6.54
C LEU A 101 5.71 -13.13 -7.84
N LEU A 102 5.61 -12.28 -8.87
CA LEU A 102 5.11 -12.68 -10.18
C LEU A 102 6.04 -13.69 -10.87
N ALA A 103 7.35 -13.62 -10.63
CA ALA A 103 8.29 -14.64 -11.11
C ALA A 103 8.10 -16.00 -10.43
N MET A 104 7.44 -16.04 -9.27
CA MET A 104 7.09 -17.24 -8.50
C MET A 104 5.68 -17.78 -8.85
N TYR A 105 5.13 -17.45 -10.02
CA TYR A 105 3.74 -17.81 -10.37
C TYR A 105 3.45 -19.33 -10.29
N ASN A 106 4.42 -20.20 -10.59
CA ASN A 106 4.26 -21.65 -10.51
C ASN A 106 3.92 -22.12 -9.09
N LEU A 107 4.46 -21.45 -8.07
CA LEU A 107 4.12 -21.73 -6.68
C LEU A 107 2.65 -21.41 -6.37
N ILE A 108 2.13 -20.31 -6.93
CA ILE A 108 0.76 -19.86 -6.65
C ILE A 108 -0.26 -20.72 -7.42
N ILE A 109 0.02 -21.04 -8.67
CA ILE A 109 -0.92 -21.74 -9.56
C ILE A 109 -0.81 -23.25 -9.43
N ASN A 110 0.41 -23.80 -9.48
CA ASN A 110 0.66 -25.25 -9.49
C ASN A 110 1.01 -25.81 -8.11
N LYS A 111 1.16 -24.96 -7.08
CA LYS A 111 1.59 -25.33 -5.72
C LYS A 111 2.95 -26.06 -5.71
N GLU A 112 3.78 -25.83 -6.72
CA GLU A 112 5.11 -26.42 -6.80
C GLU A 112 6.09 -25.56 -6.00
N ILE A 113 6.67 -26.15 -4.96
CA ILE A 113 7.61 -25.47 -4.08
C ILE A 113 9.03 -25.83 -4.50
N SER A 114 9.80 -24.82 -4.92
CA SER A 114 11.23 -24.93 -5.15
C SER A 114 12.02 -24.18 -4.09
N LEU A 115 13.27 -24.57 -3.86
CA LEU A 115 14.21 -23.86 -2.99
C LEU A 115 14.43 -22.41 -3.47
N ARG A 116 14.45 -22.20 -4.79
CA ARG A 116 14.55 -20.86 -5.38
C ARG A 116 13.36 -20.00 -4.95
N ASP A 117 12.15 -20.52 -5.10
CA ASP A 117 10.93 -19.79 -4.73
C ASP A 117 10.90 -19.54 -3.24
N TYR A 118 11.31 -20.51 -2.41
CA TYR A 118 11.47 -20.33 -0.97
C TYR A 118 12.36 -19.13 -0.62
N LYS A 119 13.58 -19.08 -1.19
CA LYS A 119 14.52 -17.98 -0.96
C LYS A 119 14.00 -16.64 -1.45
N LEU A 120 13.39 -16.60 -2.63
CA LEU A 120 12.81 -15.37 -3.17
C LEU A 120 11.66 -14.86 -2.30
N GLY A 121 10.80 -15.75 -1.81
CA GLY A 121 9.73 -15.39 -0.88
C GLY A 121 10.25 -14.81 0.44
N GLN A 122 11.33 -15.39 1.00
CA GLN A 122 12.00 -14.84 2.18
C GLN A 122 12.56 -13.43 1.93
N VAL A 123 13.20 -13.21 0.77
CA VAL A 123 13.70 -11.89 0.39
C VAL A 123 12.54 -10.88 0.31
N VAL A 124 11.44 -11.23 -0.37
CA VAL A 124 10.28 -10.33 -0.45
C VAL A 124 9.68 -10.04 0.92
N ALA A 125 9.55 -11.06 1.78
CA ALA A 125 9.06 -10.88 3.14
C ALA A 125 9.93 -9.89 3.93
N LEU A 126 11.26 -10.02 3.81
CA LEU A 126 12.21 -9.10 4.44
C LEU A 126 12.05 -7.68 3.90
N LEU A 127 12.00 -7.51 2.57
CA LEU A 127 11.84 -6.20 1.94
C LEU A 127 10.58 -5.48 2.45
N ILE A 128 9.45 -6.18 2.52
CA ILE A 128 8.17 -5.60 2.96
C ILE A 128 8.15 -5.33 4.45
N CYS A 129 8.65 -6.25 5.29
CA CYS A 129 8.69 -6.04 6.74
C CYS A 129 9.59 -4.86 7.10
N ASP A 130 10.78 -4.76 6.51
CA ASP A 130 11.69 -3.66 6.78
C ASP A 130 11.19 -2.32 6.24
N LEU A 131 10.48 -2.33 5.11
CA LEU A 131 9.79 -1.15 4.62
C LEU A 131 8.73 -0.65 5.62
N TYR A 132 7.94 -1.56 6.21
CA TYR A 132 6.94 -1.22 7.22
C TYR A 132 7.57 -0.74 8.54
N ILE A 133 8.64 -1.37 9.01
CA ILE A 133 9.40 -0.88 10.17
C ILE A 133 9.96 0.51 9.88
N PHE A 134 10.58 0.70 8.71
CA PHE A 134 11.11 1.98 8.28
C PHE A 134 10.01 3.05 8.27
N GLU A 135 8.86 2.77 7.68
CA GLU A 135 7.76 3.73 7.60
C GLU A 135 7.25 4.13 8.99
N LEU A 136 7.06 3.15 9.89
CA LEU A 136 6.65 3.37 11.29
C LEU A 136 7.63 4.26 12.06
N LEU A 137 8.94 4.13 11.81
CA LEU A 137 9.98 4.93 12.46
C LEU A 137 10.16 6.31 11.80
N TYR A 138 9.98 6.38 10.48
CA TYR A 138 10.33 7.56 9.70
C TYR A 138 9.21 8.60 9.67
N ARG A 139 7.95 8.17 9.54
CA ARG A 139 6.78 9.07 9.52
C ARG A 139 6.51 9.60 10.92
N THR A 140 6.26 10.91 11.01
CA THR A 140 5.98 11.60 12.29
C THR A 140 4.58 11.31 12.81
N THR A 141 3.64 11.10 11.89
CA THR A 141 2.23 10.88 12.18
C THR A 141 1.73 9.75 11.28
N MET A 142 1.07 8.78 11.89
CA MET A 142 0.44 7.69 11.17
C MET A 142 -0.94 7.43 11.75
N ARG A 143 -1.92 7.18 10.87
CA ARG A 143 -3.28 6.86 11.30
C ARG A 143 -3.31 5.46 11.88
N ARG A 144 -4.05 5.27 12.97
CA ARG A 144 -4.14 3.99 13.70
C ARG A 144 -4.46 2.76 12.81
N PRO A 145 -5.38 2.85 11.82
CA PRO A 145 -5.65 1.69 10.94
C PRO A 145 -4.45 1.25 10.12
N LEU A 146 -3.59 2.20 9.71
CA LEU A 146 -2.39 1.90 8.93
C LEU A 146 -1.31 1.24 9.82
N ILE A 147 -1.16 1.72 11.06
CA ILE A 147 -0.28 1.07 12.07
C ILE A 147 -0.75 -0.37 12.32
N ALA A 148 -2.05 -0.57 12.55
CA ALA A 148 -2.63 -1.89 12.77
C ALA A 148 -2.41 -2.81 11.57
N HIS A 149 -2.55 -2.30 10.35
CA HIS A 149 -2.25 -3.02 9.12
C HIS A 149 -0.79 -3.49 9.09
N HIS A 150 0.19 -2.58 9.26
CA HIS A 150 1.60 -2.95 9.22
C HIS A 150 1.98 -3.98 10.28
N LEU A 151 1.56 -3.75 11.54
CA LEU A 151 1.84 -4.67 12.64
C LEU A 151 1.25 -6.05 12.38
N THR A 152 0.00 -6.12 11.92
CA THR A 152 -0.67 -7.39 11.61
C THR A 152 0.05 -8.10 10.47
N THR A 153 0.41 -7.40 9.39
CA THR A 153 1.14 -8.01 8.26
C THR A 153 2.49 -8.56 8.71
N MET A 154 3.28 -7.81 9.48
CA MET A 154 4.58 -8.28 9.98
C MET A 154 4.45 -9.50 10.91
N VAL A 155 3.46 -9.51 11.80
CA VAL A 155 3.18 -10.66 12.69
C VAL A 155 2.77 -11.88 11.86
N MET A 156 1.86 -11.70 10.90
CA MET A 156 1.42 -12.78 10.02
C MET A 156 2.57 -13.37 9.21
N MET A 157 3.45 -12.53 8.65
CA MET A 157 4.63 -12.99 7.90
C MET A 157 5.63 -13.72 8.78
N SER A 158 5.93 -13.18 9.96
CA SER A 158 6.84 -13.80 10.92
C SER A 158 6.33 -15.17 11.37
N LEU A 159 5.02 -15.26 11.65
CA LEU A 159 4.39 -16.51 12.02
C LEU A 159 4.35 -17.51 10.85
N SER A 160 4.05 -17.06 9.62
CA SER A 160 4.13 -17.91 8.44
C SER A 160 5.51 -18.53 8.29
N ILE A 161 6.57 -17.73 8.37
CA ILE A 161 7.96 -18.21 8.29
C ILE A 161 8.23 -19.23 9.38
N TYR A 162 7.84 -18.95 10.63
CA TYR A 162 8.00 -19.87 11.75
C TYR A 162 7.31 -21.23 11.51
N VAL A 163 6.06 -21.21 11.03
CA VAL A 163 5.30 -22.45 10.73
C VAL A 163 5.97 -23.23 9.60
N ILE A 164 6.43 -22.56 8.55
CA ILE A 164 7.13 -23.20 7.41
C ILE A 164 8.44 -23.84 7.86
N VAL A 165 9.26 -23.13 8.64
CA VAL A 165 10.53 -23.64 9.20
C VAL A 165 10.30 -24.83 10.11
N SER A 166 9.15 -24.85 10.81
CA SER A 166 8.77 -25.96 11.68
C SER A 166 8.18 -27.17 10.93
N GLY A 167 8.26 -27.19 9.59
CA GLY A 167 7.79 -28.30 8.74
C GLY A 167 6.38 -28.12 8.17
N GLY A 168 5.69 -27.02 8.47
CA GLY A 168 4.36 -26.68 7.96
C GLY A 168 4.38 -26.09 6.55
N LEU A 169 4.96 -26.81 5.58
CA LEU A 169 5.19 -26.29 4.23
C LEU A 169 3.91 -25.94 3.46
N THR A 170 2.78 -26.56 3.82
CA THR A 170 1.44 -26.26 3.28
C THR A 170 1.01 -24.81 3.53
N VAL A 171 1.60 -24.13 4.53
CA VAL A 171 1.35 -22.71 4.79
C VAL A 171 2.02 -21.80 3.75
N TYR A 172 3.04 -22.27 3.04
CA TYR A 172 3.86 -21.40 2.19
C TYR A 172 3.09 -20.68 1.08
N PRO A 173 2.20 -21.33 0.30
CA PRO A 173 1.38 -20.63 -0.69
C PRO A 173 0.50 -19.52 -0.09
N HIS A 174 -0.03 -19.74 1.13
CA HIS A 174 -0.84 -18.74 1.84
C HIS A 174 -0.02 -17.51 2.21
N ALA A 175 1.20 -17.72 2.71
CA ALA A 175 2.13 -16.65 3.05
C ALA A 175 2.47 -15.80 1.81
N ILE A 176 2.72 -16.45 0.67
CA ILE A 176 3.00 -15.76 -0.58
C ILE A 176 1.80 -14.96 -1.09
N LEU A 177 0.58 -15.47 -0.99
CA LEU A 177 -0.62 -14.71 -1.35
C LEU A 177 -0.83 -13.49 -0.44
N LEU A 178 -0.56 -13.61 0.86
CA LEU A 178 -0.58 -12.47 1.78
C LEU A 178 0.50 -11.43 1.44
N LEU A 179 1.72 -11.86 1.07
CA LEU A 179 2.75 -10.94 0.54
C LEU A 179 2.31 -10.27 -0.74
N PHE A 180 1.67 -11.02 -1.64
CA PHE A 180 1.13 -10.47 -2.87
C PHE A 180 0.17 -9.33 -2.58
N GLN A 181 -0.73 -9.49 -1.60
CA GLN A 181 -1.58 -8.38 -1.14
C GLN A 181 -0.75 -7.18 -0.68
N ALA A 182 0.25 -7.37 0.18
CA ALA A 182 1.08 -6.27 0.69
C ALA A 182 1.83 -5.51 -0.43
N THR A 183 2.00 -6.12 -1.60
CA THR A 183 2.71 -5.55 -2.76
C THR A 183 1.83 -5.01 -3.89
N THR A 184 0.53 -4.74 -3.67
CA THR A 184 -0.39 -4.31 -4.75
C THR A 184 -0.96 -2.89 -4.59
N GLU A 185 -0.31 -2.06 -3.76
CA GLU A 185 -0.80 -0.73 -3.38
C GLU A 185 -0.10 0.43 -4.11
N GLN A 186 0.70 0.16 -5.15
CA GLN A 186 1.48 1.18 -5.87
C GLN A 186 0.60 2.31 -6.42
N SER A 187 -0.56 1.97 -6.96
CA SER A 187 -1.51 2.94 -7.50
C SER A 187 -2.00 3.91 -6.42
N THR A 188 -2.16 3.44 -5.18
CA THR A 188 -2.62 4.24 -4.04
C THR A 188 -1.56 5.23 -3.64
N PHE A 189 -0.32 4.76 -3.48
CA PHE A 189 0.82 5.62 -3.16
C PHE A 189 1.07 6.66 -4.25
N LEU A 190 0.92 6.29 -5.52
CA LEU A 190 1.05 7.23 -6.64
C LEU A 190 -0.06 8.30 -6.61
N GLY A 191 -1.31 7.91 -6.35
CA GLY A 191 -2.42 8.85 -6.20
C GLY A 191 -2.21 9.81 -5.02
N LEU A 192 -1.75 9.30 -3.88
CA LEU A 192 -1.44 10.11 -2.69
C LEU A 192 -0.23 11.04 -2.88
N LEU A 193 0.72 10.63 -3.71
CA LEU A 193 1.86 11.45 -4.13
C LEU A 193 1.39 12.60 -5.03
N PHE A 194 0.58 12.31 -6.05
CA PHE A 194 -0.01 13.35 -6.91
C PHE A 194 -0.92 14.29 -6.15
N TYR A 195 -1.68 13.79 -5.17
CA TYR A 195 -2.50 14.62 -4.30
C TYR A 195 -1.71 15.74 -3.62
N ARG A 196 -0.43 15.52 -3.33
CA ARG A 196 0.45 16.49 -2.67
C ARG A 196 1.26 17.36 -3.63
N ILE A 197 1.70 16.80 -4.77
CA ILE A 197 2.62 17.50 -5.68
C ILE A 197 1.89 18.09 -6.89
N LYS A 198 0.89 17.38 -7.44
CA LYS A 198 0.18 17.74 -8.67
C LYS A 198 -1.31 17.40 -8.56
N PRO A 199 -2.12 18.25 -7.89
CA PRO A 199 -3.51 17.92 -7.54
C PRO A 199 -4.41 17.67 -8.77
N LYS A 200 -4.04 18.21 -9.95
CA LYS A 200 -4.79 18.05 -11.20
C LYS A 200 -5.06 16.58 -11.56
N TYR A 201 -4.10 15.69 -11.37
CA TYR A 201 -4.23 14.27 -11.72
C TYR A 201 -4.59 13.37 -10.54
N ALA A 202 -4.65 13.95 -9.33
CA ALA A 202 -4.78 13.18 -8.11
C ALA A 202 -6.14 12.48 -8.02
N SER A 203 -7.22 13.17 -8.42
CA SER A 203 -8.58 12.62 -8.35
C SER A 203 -8.71 11.32 -9.13
N ASP A 204 -8.28 11.32 -10.39
CA ASP A 204 -8.48 10.20 -11.30
C ASP A 204 -7.64 9.00 -10.87
N VAL A 205 -6.37 9.24 -10.48
CA VAL A 205 -5.48 8.18 -10.02
C VAL A 205 -5.94 7.59 -8.68
N LEU A 206 -6.42 8.42 -7.74
CA LEU A 206 -6.97 7.93 -6.48
C LEU A 206 -8.28 7.15 -6.68
N LEU A 207 -9.14 7.58 -7.60
CA LEU A 207 -10.38 6.86 -7.93
C LEU A 207 -10.05 5.50 -8.54
N PHE A 208 -9.22 5.46 -9.57
CA PHE A 208 -8.73 4.22 -10.18
C PHE A 208 -8.11 3.30 -9.13
N SER A 209 -7.24 3.85 -8.28
CA SER A 209 -6.57 3.09 -7.23
C SER A 209 -7.56 2.49 -6.24
N SER A 210 -8.58 3.24 -5.80
CA SER A 210 -9.57 2.71 -4.87
C SER A 210 -10.32 1.51 -5.45
N ILE A 211 -10.66 1.53 -6.74
CA ILE A 211 -11.34 0.43 -7.42
C ILE A 211 -10.39 -0.76 -7.59
N GLN A 212 -9.16 -0.52 -8.08
CA GLN A 212 -8.18 -1.57 -8.31
C GLN A 212 -7.80 -2.28 -7.01
N VAL A 213 -7.51 -1.53 -5.94
CA VAL A 213 -7.18 -2.12 -4.63
C VAL A 213 -8.37 -2.88 -4.08
N PHE A 214 -9.61 -2.36 -4.17
CA PHE A 214 -10.79 -3.11 -3.73
C PHE A 214 -10.88 -4.48 -4.41
N ILE A 215 -10.83 -4.51 -5.75
CA ILE A 215 -10.98 -5.74 -6.54
C ILE A 215 -9.83 -6.71 -6.25
N VAL A 216 -8.58 -6.23 -6.30
CA VAL A 216 -7.41 -7.09 -6.12
C VAL A 216 -7.35 -7.64 -4.69
N LYS A 217 -7.62 -6.84 -3.67
CA LYS A 217 -7.56 -7.29 -2.26
C LYS A 217 -8.69 -8.26 -1.94
N VAL A 218 -9.92 -7.97 -2.36
CA VAL A 218 -11.06 -8.89 -2.16
C VAL A 218 -10.82 -10.21 -2.88
N GLY A 219 -10.42 -10.17 -4.16
CA GLY A 219 -10.18 -11.36 -4.96
C GLY A 219 -9.05 -12.24 -4.42
N THR A 220 -7.90 -11.63 -4.09
CA THR A 220 -6.77 -12.37 -3.51
C THR A 220 -7.05 -12.88 -2.11
N LEU A 221 -7.87 -12.20 -1.30
CA LEU A 221 -8.25 -12.68 0.02
C LEU A 221 -9.20 -13.88 -0.09
N ALA A 222 -10.19 -13.80 -0.98
CA ALA A 222 -11.06 -14.93 -1.27
C ALA A 222 -10.25 -16.15 -1.72
N TRP A 223 -9.25 -15.94 -2.58
CA TRP A 223 -8.30 -16.97 -2.98
C TRP A 223 -7.55 -17.54 -1.76
N CYS A 224 -7.01 -16.70 -0.87
CA CYS A 224 -6.34 -17.14 0.35
C CYS A 224 -7.24 -18.06 1.20
N PHE A 225 -8.53 -17.71 1.35
CA PHE A 225 -9.48 -18.54 2.10
C PHE A 225 -9.83 -19.86 1.39
N VAL A 226 -9.90 -19.86 0.06
CA VAL A 226 -10.09 -21.10 -0.70
C VAL A 226 -8.90 -22.04 -0.49
N PHE A 227 -7.67 -21.53 -0.60
CA PHE A 227 -6.47 -22.33 -0.35
C PHE A 227 -6.43 -22.83 1.09
N TRP A 228 -6.74 -21.97 2.05
CA TRP A 228 -6.80 -22.37 3.46
C TRP A 228 -7.84 -23.47 3.70
N ALA A 229 -9.04 -23.31 3.14
CA ALA A 229 -10.09 -24.32 3.27
C ALA A 229 -9.72 -25.65 2.61
N GLN A 230 -9.02 -25.63 1.47
CA GLN A 230 -8.60 -26.83 0.75
C GLN A 230 -7.42 -27.54 1.43
N ASP A 231 -6.42 -26.80 1.87
CA ASP A 231 -5.15 -27.37 2.33
C ASP A 231 -5.17 -27.68 3.83
N MET A 232 -5.96 -26.95 4.61
CA MET A 232 -5.94 -27.03 6.08
C MET A 232 -7.12 -27.78 6.70
N LEU A 233 -8.35 -27.64 6.18
CA LEU A 233 -9.53 -28.29 6.78
C LEU A 233 -9.59 -29.83 6.63
N PRO A 234 -9.23 -30.43 5.47
CA PRO A 234 -9.42 -31.87 5.26
C PRO A 234 -8.42 -32.75 6.01
N ASN A 235 -7.38 -32.14 6.53
CA ASN A 235 -6.08 -32.79 6.66
C ASN A 235 -5.86 -32.95 8.18
N LYS A 236 -6.34 -34.06 8.73
CA LYS A 236 -6.49 -34.25 10.20
C LYS A 236 -5.17 -34.56 10.92
N ASP A 237 -4.11 -34.83 10.17
CA ASP A 237 -2.81 -35.31 10.67
C ASP A 237 -1.75 -34.19 10.67
N HIS A 238 -2.17 -32.93 10.79
CA HIS A 238 -1.23 -31.81 10.81
C HIS A 238 -0.36 -31.79 12.07
N LEU A 239 0.86 -31.25 11.93
CA LEU A 239 1.67 -30.85 13.08
C LEU A 239 0.87 -29.86 13.95
N LYS A 240 0.97 -29.98 15.28
CA LYS A 240 0.28 -29.08 16.24
C LYS A 240 0.50 -27.58 15.97
N ILE A 241 1.61 -27.23 15.34
CA ILE A 241 1.93 -25.85 14.94
C ILE A 241 0.99 -25.32 13.85
N CYS A 242 0.51 -26.18 12.97
CA CYS A 242 -0.47 -25.85 11.94
C CYS A 242 -1.88 -25.66 12.54
N ASP A 243 -2.21 -26.29 13.68
CA ASP A 243 -3.47 -26.03 14.38
C ASP A 243 -3.52 -24.59 14.91
N GLY A 244 -2.41 -24.10 15.46
CA GLY A 244 -2.28 -22.70 15.85
C GLY A 244 -2.46 -21.76 14.65
N TRP A 245 -1.84 -22.10 13.52
CA TRP A 245 -2.02 -21.36 12.26
C TRP A 245 -3.49 -21.32 11.81
N ASN A 246 -4.23 -22.43 11.94
CA ASN A 246 -5.64 -22.50 11.56
C ASN A 246 -6.56 -21.56 12.34
N VAL A 247 -6.16 -21.17 13.55
CA VAL A 247 -6.90 -20.18 14.34
C VAL A 247 -6.38 -18.77 14.06
N ILE A 248 -5.07 -18.58 14.02
CA ILE A 248 -4.46 -17.25 13.89
C ILE A 248 -4.67 -16.68 12.48
N PHE A 249 -4.55 -17.51 11.45
CA PHE A 249 -4.69 -17.10 10.06
C PHE A 249 -6.02 -16.40 9.75
N PRO A 250 -7.21 -17.01 10.01
CA PRO A 250 -8.47 -16.36 9.68
C PRO A 250 -8.68 -15.06 10.48
N ILE A 251 -8.20 -15.00 11.72
CA ILE A 251 -8.26 -13.78 12.55
C ILE A 251 -7.39 -12.68 11.93
N GLY A 252 -6.12 -12.98 11.64
CA GLY A 252 -5.19 -12.03 11.03
C GLY A 252 -5.65 -11.58 9.65
N ALA A 253 -6.10 -12.50 8.81
CA ALA A 253 -6.65 -12.22 7.49
C ALA A 253 -7.89 -11.31 7.56
N PHE A 254 -8.78 -11.53 8.56
CA PHE A 254 -9.95 -10.68 8.78
C PHE A 254 -9.57 -9.26 9.25
N ILE A 255 -8.59 -9.12 10.15
CA ILE A 255 -8.07 -7.80 10.56
C ILE A 255 -7.45 -7.06 9.37
N LEU A 256 -6.64 -7.76 8.56
CA LEU A 256 -6.06 -7.21 7.34
C LEU A 256 -7.14 -6.78 6.35
N PHE A 257 -8.21 -7.56 6.20
CA PHE A 257 -9.33 -7.23 5.34
C PHE A 257 -10.04 -5.95 5.79
N LEU A 258 -10.40 -5.84 7.08
CA LEU A 258 -11.10 -4.67 7.59
C LEU A 258 -10.26 -3.39 7.45
N THR A 259 -8.96 -3.48 7.75
CA THR A 259 -8.04 -2.34 7.59
C THR A 259 -7.90 -1.91 6.13
N GLN A 260 -7.87 -2.86 5.19
CA GLN A 260 -7.81 -2.58 3.74
C GLN A 260 -9.12 -2.02 3.18
N LEU A 261 -10.28 -2.51 3.63
CA LEU A 261 -11.58 -1.94 3.28
C LEU A 261 -11.69 -0.48 3.73
N TRP A 262 -11.26 -0.22 4.96
CA TRP A 262 -11.22 1.15 5.49
C TRP A 262 -10.27 2.05 4.69
N ALA A 263 -9.06 1.56 4.38
CA ALA A 263 -8.10 2.31 3.58
C ALA A 263 -8.67 2.66 2.19
N THR A 264 -9.28 1.68 1.52
CA THR A 264 -9.90 1.85 0.21
C THR A 264 -11.03 2.89 0.25
N TYR A 265 -11.89 2.81 1.27
CA TYR A 265 -12.95 3.80 1.49
C TYR A 265 -12.41 5.21 1.70
N VAL A 266 -11.32 5.36 2.48
CA VAL A 266 -10.68 6.66 2.69
C VAL A 266 -10.09 7.20 1.39
N VAL A 267 -9.41 6.38 0.60
CA VAL A 267 -8.85 6.77 -0.71
C VAL A 267 -9.95 7.23 -1.65
N TYR A 268 -11.06 6.50 -1.73
CA TYR A 268 -12.24 6.89 -2.51
C TYR A 268 -12.81 8.25 -2.06
N LYS A 269 -12.95 8.46 -0.74
CA LYS A 269 -13.41 9.75 -0.20
C LYS A 269 -12.45 10.90 -0.55
N ILE A 270 -11.14 10.67 -0.51
CA ILE A 270 -10.15 11.68 -0.90
C ILE A 270 -10.28 12.00 -2.39
N ALA A 271 -10.43 10.99 -3.25
CA ALA A 271 -10.65 11.17 -4.68
C ALA A 271 -11.87 12.07 -4.96
N LYS A 272 -13.04 11.75 -4.39
CA LYS A 272 -14.29 12.52 -4.57
C LYS A 272 -14.17 13.96 -4.07
N ARG A 273 -13.47 14.18 -2.96
CA ARG A 273 -13.21 15.53 -2.43
C ARG A 273 -12.26 16.32 -3.34
N SER A 274 -11.19 15.67 -3.82
CA SER A 274 -10.23 16.27 -4.75
C SER A 274 -10.92 16.69 -6.05
N TYR A 275 -11.80 15.84 -6.58
CA TYR A 275 -12.62 16.14 -7.76
C TYR A 275 -13.47 17.40 -7.56
N ARG A 276 -14.25 17.45 -6.46
CA ARG A 276 -15.13 18.59 -6.15
C ARG A 276 -14.37 19.90 -6.03
N LYS A 277 -13.22 19.89 -5.34
CA LYS A 277 -12.36 21.09 -5.22
C LYS A 277 -11.87 21.58 -6.58
N HIS A 278 -11.46 20.66 -7.45
CA HIS A 278 -11.00 21.02 -8.79
C HIS A 278 -12.13 21.61 -9.64
N GLN A 279 -13.33 21.02 -9.56
CA GLN A 279 -14.51 21.54 -10.26
C GLN A 279 -14.91 22.94 -9.77
N GLN A 280 -14.92 23.15 -8.45
CA GLN A 280 -15.20 24.48 -7.86
C GLN A 280 -14.21 25.53 -8.35
N GLN A 281 -12.90 25.22 -8.39
CA GLN A 281 -11.89 26.16 -8.91
C GLN A 281 -12.11 26.51 -10.39
N LEU A 282 -12.58 25.57 -11.20
CA LEU A 282 -12.92 25.83 -12.60
C LEU A 282 -14.16 26.71 -12.73
N THR A 283 -15.22 26.43 -11.96
CA THR A 283 -16.44 27.24 -11.96
C THR A 283 -16.17 28.66 -11.46
N ASP A 284 -15.38 28.83 -10.40
CA ASP A 284 -15.02 30.15 -9.87
C ASP A 284 -14.24 30.95 -10.93
N LEU A 285 -13.32 30.30 -11.66
CA LEU A 285 -12.58 30.94 -12.76
C LEU A 285 -13.50 31.39 -13.90
N ASP A 286 -14.50 30.58 -14.26
CA ASP A 286 -15.51 30.94 -15.26
C ASP A 286 -16.39 32.12 -14.80
N THR A 287 -16.68 32.22 -13.50
CA THR A 287 -17.48 33.33 -12.94
C THR A 287 -16.71 34.64 -12.83
N VAL A 288 -15.39 34.60 -12.65
CA VAL A 288 -14.50 35.78 -12.55
C VAL A 288 -14.06 36.30 -13.93
N LEU A 289 -14.19 35.47 -14.97
CA LEU A 289 -14.00 35.86 -16.37
C LEU A 289 -15.33 36.03 -17.15
N PRO A 290 -16.35 36.76 -16.63
CA PRO A 290 -17.58 36.97 -17.39
C PRO A 290 -17.32 38.05 -18.45
N HIS A 291 -17.79 37.82 -19.68
CA HIS A 291 -17.79 38.73 -20.84
C HIS A 291 -16.55 38.66 -21.75
N SER A 292 -16.61 37.86 -22.81
CA SER A 292 -17.16 38.15 -24.15
C SER A 292 -16.15 38.63 -25.20
N GLU A 293 -14.93 39.02 -24.82
CA GLU A 293 -13.90 39.39 -25.82
C GLU A 293 -12.85 38.29 -26.09
N TYR A 294 -12.65 37.35 -25.16
CA TYR A 294 -11.71 36.23 -25.33
C TYR A 294 -12.38 34.88 -25.64
N ARG A 295 -13.71 34.80 -25.54
CA ARG A 295 -14.46 33.55 -25.69
C ARG A 295 -14.37 33.00 -27.12
N ASP A 296 -14.34 33.85 -28.15
CA ASP A 296 -14.31 33.38 -29.55
C ASP A 296 -12.97 32.73 -29.95
N SER A 297 -11.86 33.19 -29.36
CA SER A 297 -10.54 32.57 -29.59
C SER A 297 -10.32 31.32 -28.73
N ALA A 298 -10.74 31.32 -27.46
CA ALA A 298 -10.58 30.17 -26.58
C ALA A 298 -11.53 29.01 -26.90
N THR A 299 -12.77 29.29 -27.32
CA THR A 299 -13.75 28.26 -27.70
C THR A 299 -13.32 27.54 -28.98
N THR A 300 -12.66 28.23 -29.91
CA THR A 300 -12.10 27.61 -31.12
C THR A 300 -10.94 26.64 -30.79
N ILE A 301 -10.16 26.91 -29.75
CA ILE A 301 -9.06 26.02 -29.32
C ILE A 301 -9.59 24.86 -28.47
N ALA A 302 -10.52 25.11 -27.54
CA ALA A 302 -11.12 24.10 -26.70
C ALA A 302 -12.00 23.11 -27.48
N PHE A 303 -12.80 23.59 -28.44
CA PHE A 303 -13.62 22.74 -29.31
C PHE A 303 -12.76 21.80 -30.18
N ASN A 304 -11.59 22.25 -30.62
CA ASN A 304 -10.64 21.41 -31.34
C ASN A 304 -9.90 20.39 -30.44
N PHE A 305 -9.79 20.67 -29.13
CA PHE A 305 -9.19 19.76 -28.16
C PHE A 305 -10.19 18.69 -27.70
N GLU A 306 -11.44 19.08 -27.47
CA GLU A 306 -12.52 18.18 -27.03
C GLU A 306 -12.97 17.24 -28.16
N LYS A 307 -13.01 17.71 -29.41
CA LYS A 307 -13.27 16.87 -30.59
C LYS A 307 -12.18 15.81 -30.85
N ARG A 308 -10.97 15.97 -30.30
CA ARG A 308 -9.92 14.94 -30.32
C ARG A 308 -10.06 13.90 -29.22
N HIS A 309 -10.78 14.20 -28.13
CA HIS A 309 -10.94 13.30 -26.99
C HIS A 309 -12.34 12.66 -26.89
N SER A 310 -13.40 13.25 -27.44
CA SER A 310 -14.77 12.72 -27.35
C SER A 310 -15.10 11.61 -28.39
N LYS A 311 -14.13 11.15 -29.19
CA LYS A 311 -14.34 10.00 -30.11
C LYS A 311 -14.10 8.63 -29.45
N LYS A 312 -13.98 8.58 -28.13
CA LYS A 312 -14.00 7.34 -27.36
C LYS A 312 -14.72 7.62 -26.04
N ILE A 313 -15.77 6.86 -25.78
CA ILE A 313 -16.60 6.84 -24.56
C ILE A 313 -17.89 7.68 -24.70
N SER A 314 -18.85 7.14 -25.45
CA SER A 314 -20.25 6.97 -25.01
C SER A 314 -20.41 5.44 -24.80
N ASP A 315 -21.09 4.89 -23.80
CA ASP A 315 -22.45 5.14 -23.28
C ASP A 315 -22.57 4.73 -21.78
N ASP A 316 -23.67 5.18 -21.16
CA ASP A 316 -24.44 4.64 -20.02
C ASP A 316 -23.80 4.36 -18.64
N ASP A 317 -24.25 5.08 -17.59
CA ASP A 317 -25.46 4.73 -16.83
C ASP A 317 -25.67 5.64 -15.59
N SER A 318 -26.93 5.98 -15.33
CA SER A 318 -27.41 6.78 -14.20
C SER A 318 -27.60 5.94 -12.92
N PHE A 319 -27.23 6.49 -11.75
CA PHE A 319 -27.75 5.98 -10.47
C PHE A 319 -28.07 7.13 -9.50
N ASP A 320 -29.33 7.16 -9.09
CA ASP A 320 -29.93 8.07 -8.11
C ASP A 320 -29.63 7.67 -6.65
N SER A 321 -29.55 8.70 -5.82
CA SER A 321 -29.81 8.80 -4.37
C SER A 321 -29.35 7.68 -3.42
N VAL A 322 -28.40 8.00 -2.54
CA VAL A 322 -28.39 7.51 -1.14
C VAL A 322 -27.95 8.65 -0.21
N ASP A 323 -28.92 9.46 0.20
CA ASP A 323 -28.86 10.28 1.41
C ASP A 323 -29.40 9.43 2.57
N GLU A 324 -28.50 8.83 3.37
CA GLU A 324 -28.73 8.44 4.77
C GLU A 324 -27.51 7.67 5.31
N LEU A 325 -26.46 8.38 5.75
CA LEU A 325 -25.52 7.91 6.79
C LEU A 325 -24.56 9.03 7.27
N SER A 326 -25.11 10.20 7.64
CA SER A 326 -24.31 11.36 8.07
C SER A 326 -24.46 11.70 9.57
N GLY A 327 -24.77 10.73 10.43
CA GLY A 327 -25.16 10.99 11.81
C GLY A 327 -24.15 10.72 12.93
N MET A 328 -23.00 10.06 12.69
CA MET A 328 -22.23 9.48 13.83
C MET A 328 -20.71 9.63 13.84
N LEU A 329 -20.09 10.47 12.99
CA LEU A 329 -18.61 10.59 12.98
C LEU A 329 -18.08 12.01 12.76
N GLN A 330 -18.78 13.01 13.30
CA GLN A 330 -18.35 14.40 13.30
C GLN A 330 -18.20 14.85 14.74
N ASP A 331 -16.96 14.99 15.23
CA ASP A 331 -16.57 16.23 15.89
C ASP A 331 -15.08 16.40 16.23
N ASP A 332 -14.26 15.34 16.30
CA ASP A 332 -12.84 15.53 16.71
C ASP A 332 -11.79 15.47 15.58
N VAL A 333 -12.16 15.05 14.37
CA VAL A 333 -11.20 14.88 13.26
C VAL A 333 -11.18 16.08 12.30
N LEU A 334 -12.19 16.95 12.36
CA LEU A 334 -12.33 18.03 11.37
C LEU A 334 -11.55 19.30 11.70
N LYS A 335 -11.28 19.64 12.96
CA LYS A 335 -10.73 20.98 13.28
C LYS A 335 -9.24 21.19 13.00
N LYS A 336 -8.43 20.13 12.81
CA LYS A 336 -6.96 20.27 12.70
C LYS A 336 -6.41 20.56 11.30
N ASP A 337 -7.15 20.26 10.24
CA ASP A 337 -6.67 20.41 8.85
C ASP A 337 -7.07 21.76 8.20
N TYR A 338 -7.67 22.70 8.94
CA TYR A 338 -8.21 23.97 8.39
C TYR A 338 -7.26 25.18 8.46
N ALA A 339 -5.99 25.03 8.85
CA ALA A 339 -5.14 26.19 9.11
C ALA A 339 -4.32 26.73 7.91
N GLU A 340 -4.20 26.04 6.78
CA GLU A 340 -3.34 26.52 5.69
C GLU A 340 -4.05 26.42 4.33
N VAL A 341 -4.75 27.51 3.99
CA VAL A 341 -5.14 27.83 2.62
C VAL A 341 -4.04 28.70 2.03
N GLU A 342 -3.23 28.12 1.14
CA GLU A 342 -2.27 28.83 0.32
C GLU A 342 -3.02 29.72 -0.69
N TYR A 343 -2.86 31.03 -0.57
CA TYR A 343 -3.34 31.99 -1.55
C TYR A 343 -2.34 32.04 -2.71
N PHE A 344 -2.73 31.55 -3.88
CA PHE A 344 -1.98 31.79 -5.12
C PHE A 344 -2.16 33.24 -5.56
N GLU A 345 -1.10 34.03 -5.42
CA GLU A 345 -1.02 35.39 -5.98
C GLU A 345 -0.87 35.29 -7.51
N ILE A 346 -1.97 35.50 -8.24
CA ILE A 346 -1.93 35.60 -9.70
C ILE A 346 -1.30 36.94 -10.06
N LYS A 347 0.00 36.93 -10.39
CA LYS A 347 0.66 38.07 -11.05
C LYS A 347 0.23 38.12 -12.52
N THR A 348 -0.88 38.79 -12.80
CA THR A 348 -1.16 39.30 -14.14
C THR A 348 -0.29 40.54 -14.40
N ALA A 349 0.42 40.52 -15.52
CA ALA A 349 1.22 41.66 -15.97
C ALA A 349 0.28 42.86 -16.20
N GLY A 350 0.48 43.92 -15.42
CA GLY A 350 -0.16 45.22 -15.67
C GLY A 350 -1.51 45.44 -14.99
N ASN A 351 -1.59 45.26 -13.67
CA ASN A 351 -2.25 46.20 -12.74
C ASN A 351 -2.25 45.59 -11.33
N VAL A 352 -1.56 46.24 -10.40
CA VAL A 352 -1.52 45.84 -8.98
C VAL A 352 -2.85 46.24 -8.34
N TYR A 353 -3.81 45.32 -8.29
CA TYR A 353 -4.98 45.45 -7.44
C TYR A 353 -4.55 45.14 -5.99
N LYS A 354 -4.32 46.16 -5.17
CA LYS A 354 -4.18 45.99 -3.72
C LYS A 354 -5.59 45.82 -3.13
N PRO A 355 -5.95 44.69 -2.52
CA PRO A 355 -7.18 44.62 -1.74
C PRO A 355 -7.01 45.45 -0.47
N HIS A 356 -7.74 46.56 -0.37
CA HIS A 356 -7.93 47.29 0.87
C HIS A 356 -8.90 46.50 1.77
N HIS A 357 -8.38 45.57 2.57
CA HIS A 357 -9.08 45.11 3.77
C HIS A 357 -8.35 45.57 5.03
N LYS A 358 -8.89 46.66 5.56
CA LYS A 358 -8.58 47.27 6.84
C LYS A 358 -9.11 46.34 7.95
N TYR A 359 -8.32 45.36 8.38
CA TYR A 359 -8.58 44.69 9.65
C TYR A 359 -8.26 45.66 10.78
N MET A 360 -9.31 46.18 11.42
CA MET A 360 -9.21 46.80 12.75
C MET A 360 -8.67 45.73 13.72
N ARG A 361 -7.41 45.85 14.09
CA ARG A 361 -6.87 45.22 15.29
C ARG A 361 -7.12 46.20 16.43
N SER A 362 -8.19 46.00 17.19
CA SER A 362 -8.39 46.70 18.46
C SER A 362 -7.33 46.20 19.44
N GLU A 363 -6.29 47.00 19.66
CA GLU A 363 -5.40 46.86 20.81
C GLU A 363 -6.20 47.17 22.08
N VAL A 364 -6.56 46.13 22.83
CA VAL A 364 -6.96 46.29 24.23
C VAL A 364 -5.67 46.45 25.04
N ARG A 365 -5.27 47.70 25.27
CA ARG A 365 -4.36 48.07 26.35
C ARG A 365 -5.08 47.86 27.68
N LEU A 366 -4.68 46.84 28.44
CA LEU A 366 -4.91 46.83 29.87
C LEU A 366 -3.81 47.66 30.52
N THR A 367 -4.09 48.93 30.75
CA THR A 367 -3.43 49.73 31.77
C THR A 367 -4.30 49.67 33.01
N ASN A 368 -3.88 48.91 34.03
CA ASN A 368 -4.27 49.19 35.41
C ASN A 368 -2.97 49.44 36.18
N GLY A 369 -2.82 50.68 36.62
CA GLY A 369 -1.82 51.07 37.61
C GLY A 369 -2.26 50.69 39.02
N SER A 370 -1.24 50.54 39.86
CA SER A 370 -1.14 50.86 41.30
C SER A 370 -2.42 50.98 42.13
N ASP A 371 -2.50 50.15 43.18
CA ASP A 371 -2.09 50.57 44.53
C ASP A 371 -1.08 49.55 45.10
#